data_AF-A0A2W6E2W0-F1
#
_entry.id   AF-A0A2W6E2W0-F1
#
_cell.length_a   1.000
_cell.length_b   1.000
_cell.length_c   1.000
_cell.angle_alpha   90.00
_cell.angle_beta   90.00
_cell.angle_gamma   90.00
#
_symmetry.space_group_name_H-M   'P 1'
#
loop_
_entity.id
_entity.type
_entity.pdbx_description
1 polymer ?
#
loop_
_entity_poly.entity_id
_entity_poly.type
_entity_poly.pdbx_seq_one_letter_code
_entity_poly.pdbx_strand_id
1 'polypeptide(L)'
;MTSRAPTDVAAAAGEAALVGQVVEFVRWVGDGRKLTQKAAITLADARVLVDRLGTGDEVDPAIGARVFKTRSSVELLGLGLIVEWAKAAGLVRVVRGRLVPVKKAAALLDCPAQLWMALFESFRGRLGTAFLPAGWGESFMRREFAAGADAVLHALHGRGGMVALDELCDLAWDGCDGALQAR
;
A
#
# COMPACT_ATOMS: atom_id res chain seq x y z
N MET A 1 -17.15 -29.60 10.72
CA MET A 1 -15.89 -28.96 11.16
C MET A 1 -14.99 -28.83 9.95
N THR A 2 -15.14 -27.74 9.20
CA THR A 2 -14.35 -27.46 8.00
C THR A 2 -13.01 -26.87 8.43
N SER A 3 -11.95 -27.65 8.28
CA SER A 3 -10.57 -27.20 8.48
C SER A 3 -10.27 -26.09 7.47
N ARG A 4 -10.09 -24.86 7.95
CA ARG A 4 -9.66 -23.72 7.13
C ARG A 4 -8.25 -24.00 6.62
N ALA A 5 -8.03 -23.97 5.31
CA ALA A 5 -6.72 -24.27 4.72
C ALA A 5 -5.66 -23.24 5.19
N PRO A 6 -4.37 -23.62 5.31
CA PRO A 6 -3.30 -22.72 5.79
C PRO A 6 -3.21 -21.40 5.03
N THR A 7 -3.52 -21.40 3.73
CA THR A 7 -3.50 -20.20 2.88
C THR A 7 -4.64 -19.23 3.18
N ASP A 8 -5.82 -19.73 3.55
CA ASP A 8 -6.96 -18.88 3.93
C ASP A 8 -6.70 -18.22 5.30
N VAL A 9 -5.96 -18.90 6.18
CA VAL A 9 -5.45 -18.31 7.43
C VAL A 9 -4.39 -17.24 7.14
N ALA A 10 -3.45 -17.50 6.24
CA ALA A 10 -2.41 -16.53 5.86
C ALA A 10 -2.98 -15.29 5.16
N ALA A 11 -3.95 -15.46 4.26
CA ALA A 11 -4.66 -14.37 3.61
C ALA A 11 -5.38 -13.50 4.65
N ALA A 12 -6.22 -14.10 5.50
CA ALA A 12 -6.92 -13.38 6.55
C ALA A 12 -5.97 -12.72 7.56
N ALA A 13 -4.82 -13.34 7.84
CA ALA A 13 -3.78 -12.73 8.66
C ALA A 13 -3.14 -11.51 7.97
N GLY A 14 -2.91 -11.57 6.66
CA GLY A 14 -2.44 -10.45 5.85
C GLY A 14 -3.44 -9.30 5.81
N GLU A 15 -4.73 -9.60 5.62
CA GLU A 15 -5.82 -8.61 5.68
C GLU A 15 -5.87 -7.94 7.06
N ALA A 16 -5.79 -8.75 8.13
CA ALA A 16 -5.77 -8.27 9.50
C ALA A 16 -4.53 -7.42 9.81
N ALA A 17 -3.36 -7.79 9.27
CA ALA A 17 -2.12 -7.04 9.43
C ALA A 17 -2.22 -5.67 8.74
N LEU A 18 -2.69 -5.61 7.49
CA LEU A 18 -2.86 -4.35 6.79
C LEU A 18 -3.86 -3.43 7.50
N VAL A 19 -5.03 -3.96 7.86
CA VAL A 19 -6.05 -3.20 8.59
C VAL A 19 -5.45 -2.65 9.89
N GLY A 20 -4.70 -3.47 10.63
CA GLY A 20 -4.00 -3.05 11.84
C GLY A 20 -2.99 -1.92 11.58
N GLN A 21 -2.15 -2.05 10.56
CA GLN A 21 -1.16 -1.05 10.16
C GLN A 21 -1.81 0.29 9.80
N VAL A 22 -2.90 0.27 9.02
CA VAL A 22 -3.62 1.48 8.63
C VAL A 22 -4.27 2.16 9.84
N VAL A 23 -4.91 1.39 10.73
CA VAL A 23 -5.50 1.93 11.97
C VAL A 23 -4.41 2.57 12.85
N GLU A 24 -3.31 1.86 13.06
CA GLU A 24 -2.16 2.33 13.85
C GLU A 24 -1.56 3.60 13.26
N PHE A 25 -1.43 3.67 11.93
CA PHE A 25 -0.98 4.85 11.21
C PHE A 25 -1.92 6.04 11.42
N VAL A 26 -3.23 5.87 11.23
CA VAL A 26 -4.21 6.97 11.40
C VAL A 26 -4.23 7.45 12.86
N ARG A 27 -4.11 6.54 13.83
CA ARG A 27 -3.97 6.89 15.25
C ARG A 27 -2.68 7.67 15.53
N TRP A 28 -1.56 7.25 14.93
CA TRP A 28 -0.30 7.98 15.04
C TRP A 28 -0.40 9.40 14.46
N VAL A 29 -1.14 9.59 13.37
CA VAL A 29 -1.35 10.94 12.80
C VAL A 29 -2.01 11.86 13.84
N GLY A 30 -2.93 11.36 14.65
CA GLY A 30 -3.57 12.12 15.73
C GLY A 30 -4.22 13.41 15.22
N ASP A 31 -3.99 14.54 15.89
CA ASP A 31 -4.50 15.86 15.47
C ASP A 31 -3.82 16.43 14.21
N GLY A 32 -2.80 15.74 13.70
CA GLY A 32 -2.17 16.02 12.43
C GLY A 32 -0.67 16.23 12.52
N ARG A 33 0.03 15.70 11.51
CA ARG A 33 1.50 15.67 11.43
C ARG A 33 2.00 16.63 10.38
N LYS A 34 3.13 17.28 10.66
CA LYS A 34 3.80 18.16 9.70
C LYS A 34 4.40 17.31 8.58
N LEU A 35 4.23 17.75 7.34
CA LEU A 35 4.92 17.17 6.19
C LEU A 35 6.13 18.02 5.82
N THR A 36 7.03 17.43 5.04
CA THR A 36 8.11 18.17 4.38
C THR A 36 7.54 19.13 3.33
N GLN A 37 8.40 20.02 2.79
CA GLN A 37 8.01 20.92 1.69
C GLN A 37 7.52 20.16 0.45
N LYS A 38 8.01 18.94 0.23
CA LYS A 38 7.59 18.04 -0.85
C LYS A 38 6.37 17.18 -0.48
N ALA A 39 5.64 17.53 0.58
CA ALA A 39 4.48 16.81 1.08
C ALA A 39 4.72 15.33 1.47
N ALA A 40 5.96 14.97 1.81
CA ALA A 40 6.33 13.65 2.33
C ALA A 40 6.40 13.63 3.86
N ILE A 41 6.27 12.44 4.48
CA ILE A 41 6.54 12.26 5.92
C ILE A 41 8.01 12.63 6.19
N THR A 42 8.29 13.23 7.34
CA THR A 42 9.68 13.57 7.70
C THR A 42 10.51 12.29 7.87
N LEU A 43 11.81 12.30 7.58
CA LEU A 43 12.63 11.09 7.73
C LEU A 43 12.71 10.62 9.20
N ALA A 44 12.61 11.56 10.16
CA ALA A 44 12.53 11.25 11.58
C ALA A 44 11.25 10.50 11.93
N ASP A 45 10.09 10.98 11.47
CA ASP A 45 8.82 10.29 11.66
C ASP A 45 8.78 8.95 10.91
N ALA A 46 9.38 8.89 9.72
CA ALA A 46 9.42 7.67 8.91
C ALA A 46 10.18 6.55 9.61
N ARG A 47 11.33 6.84 10.22
CA ARG A 47 12.09 5.87 11.03
C ARG A 47 11.25 5.27 12.16
N VAL A 48 10.48 6.11 12.86
CA VAL A 48 9.58 5.64 13.93
C VAL A 48 8.44 4.79 13.36
N LEU A 49 7.88 5.19 12.22
CA LEU A 49 6.75 4.50 11.61
C LEU A 49 7.11 3.15 11.02
N VAL A 50 8.30 2.98 10.44
CA VAL A 50 8.77 1.69 9.89
C VAL A 50 8.72 0.61 10.97
N ASP A 51 9.30 0.88 12.14
CA ASP A 51 9.31 -0.06 13.25
C ASP A 51 7.90 -0.25 13.83
N ARG A 52 7.18 0.86 14.04
CA ARG A 52 5.85 0.84 14.67
C ARG A 52 4.81 0.08 13.86
N LEU A 53 4.85 0.22 12.53
CA LEU A 53 3.92 -0.43 11.62
C LEU A 53 4.46 -1.79 11.14
N GLY A 54 5.74 -2.10 11.40
CA GLY A 54 6.36 -3.32 10.90
C GLY A 54 6.31 -3.40 9.37
N THR A 55 6.64 -2.31 8.67
CA THR A 55 6.55 -2.26 7.20
C THR A 55 7.64 -3.05 6.49
N GLY A 56 8.68 -3.46 7.23
CA GLY A 56 9.81 -4.20 6.69
C GLY A 56 10.78 -3.36 5.85
N ASP A 57 10.58 -2.04 5.78
CA ASP A 57 11.53 -1.16 5.11
C ASP A 57 12.84 -1.09 5.90
N GLU A 58 13.97 -1.12 5.21
CA GLU A 58 15.27 -0.84 5.83
C GLU A 58 15.64 0.62 5.65
N VAL A 59 15.89 1.31 6.77
CA VAL A 59 16.44 2.67 6.75
C VAL A 59 17.96 2.60 6.77
N ASP A 60 18.59 3.30 5.83
CA ASP A 60 20.02 3.28 5.61
C ASP A 60 20.60 1.85 5.39
N PRO A 61 20.10 1.07 4.41
CA PRO A 61 20.47 -0.33 4.25
C PRO A 61 21.98 -0.50 4.01
N ALA A 62 22.54 -1.54 4.63
CA ALA A 62 23.93 -1.94 4.45
C ALA A 62 24.00 -3.04 3.38
N ILE A 63 24.55 -2.71 2.21
CA ILE A 63 24.75 -3.67 1.12
C ILE A 63 26.25 -3.91 0.99
N GLY A 64 26.68 -5.09 1.43
CA GLY A 64 28.09 -5.42 1.60
C GLY A 64 28.76 -4.49 2.62
N ALA A 65 29.87 -3.85 2.24
CA ALA A 65 30.62 -2.94 3.11
C ALA A 65 30.09 -1.49 3.12
N ARG A 66 28.99 -1.20 2.39
CA ARG A 66 28.52 0.17 2.17
C ARG A 66 27.13 0.39 2.74
N VAL A 67 26.96 1.48 3.48
CA VAL A 67 25.68 1.98 3.95
C VAL A 67 25.11 2.98 2.93
N PHE A 68 23.89 2.76 2.49
CA PHE A 68 23.18 3.61 1.53
C PHE A 68 22.20 4.49 2.27
N LYS A 69 22.57 5.76 2.50
CA LYS A 69 21.69 6.68 3.26
C LYS A 69 20.35 6.90 2.55
N THR A 70 19.25 6.61 3.24
CA THR A 70 17.88 6.96 2.85
C THR A 70 17.73 8.47 2.88
N ARG A 71 17.42 9.10 1.74
CA ARG A 71 17.36 10.57 1.63
C ARG A 71 15.97 11.12 1.86
N SER A 72 14.94 10.28 1.69
CA SER A 72 13.55 10.65 1.80
C SER A 72 12.69 9.47 2.23
N SER A 73 11.61 9.74 2.95
CA SER A 73 10.62 8.71 3.33
C SER A 73 9.92 8.09 2.12
N VAL A 74 9.92 8.75 0.96
CA VAL A 74 9.38 8.21 -0.29
C VAL A 74 10.19 7.02 -0.82
N GLU A 75 11.40 6.79 -0.28
CA GLU A 75 12.21 5.62 -0.62
C GLU A 75 11.81 4.37 0.16
N LEU A 76 10.95 4.51 1.17
CA LEU A 76 10.46 3.44 2.03
C LEU A 76 9.11 2.98 1.48
N LEU A 77 9.14 2.00 0.59
CA LEU A 77 7.97 1.56 -0.18
C LEU A 77 6.85 1.01 0.71
N GLY A 78 7.19 0.20 1.72
CA GLY A 78 6.20 -0.38 2.63
C GLY A 78 5.44 0.72 3.38
N LEU A 79 6.17 1.68 3.93
CA LEU A 79 5.60 2.86 4.57
C LEU A 79 4.80 3.71 3.59
N GLY A 80 5.32 3.95 2.39
CA GLY A 80 4.62 4.66 1.32
C GLY A 80 3.27 4.03 1.00
N LEU A 81 3.19 2.69 1.03
CA LEU A 81 1.98 1.94 0.70
C LEU A 81 0.87 2.23 1.70
N ILE A 82 1.20 2.17 2.99
CA ILE A 82 0.25 2.47 4.07
C ILE A 82 -0.25 3.91 3.99
N VAL A 83 0.65 4.86 3.71
CA VAL A 83 0.30 6.28 3.58
C VAL A 83 -0.65 6.51 2.41
N GLU A 84 -0.36 5.93 1.24
CA GLU A 84 -1.19 6.11 0.05
C GLU A 84 -2.52 5.36 0.16
N TRP A 85 -2.57 4.19 0.79
CA TRP A 85 -3.83 3.52 1.13
C TRP A 85 -4.71 4.39 2.03
N ALA A 86 -4.14 4.95 3.09
CA ALA A 86 -4.89 5.80 4.02
C ALA A 86 -5.42 7.07 3.33
N LYS A 87 -4.67 7.64 2.39
CA LYS A 87 -5.13 8.79 1.57
C LYS A 87 -6.22 8.36 0.57
N ALA A 88 -6.01 7.26 -0.15
CA ALA A 88 -6.92 6.76 -1.18
C ALA A 88 -8.27 6.34 -0.58
N ALA A 89 -8.27 5.71 0.60
CA ALA A 89 -9.47 5.40 1.36
C ALA A 89 -10.09 6.62 2.06
N GLY A 90 -9.48 7.80 1.97
CA GLY A 90 -10.01 9.03 2.54
C GLY A 90 -9.97 9.09 4.07
N LEU A 91 -9.08 8.31 4.69
CA LEU A 91 -8.87 8.29 6.14
C LEU A 91 -8.04 9.50 6.61
N VAL A 92 -7.10 9.93 5.76
CA VAL A 92 -6.26 11.11 5.97
C VAL A 92 -6.26 11.99 4.74
N ARG A 93 -5.92 13.26 4.93
CA ARG A 93 -5.76 14.23 3.84
C ARG A 93 -4.67 15.24 4.16
N VAL A 94 -4.13 15.88 3.12
CA VAL A 94 -3.17 16.97 3.29
C VAL A 94 -3.92 18.31 3.35
N VAL A 95 -3.68 19.08 4.42
CA VAL A 95 -4.22 20.43 4.61
C VAL A 95 -3.07 21.33 5.06
N ARG A 96 -2.77 22.38 4.28
CA ARG A 96 -1.74 23.39 4.59
C ARG A 96 -0.39 22.76 5.02
N GLY A 97 0.09 21.76 4.27
CA GLY A 97 1.35 21.07 4.55
C GLY A 97 1.33 20.14 5.77
N ARG A 98 0.15 19.79 6.27
CA ARG A 98 -0.03 18.81 7.34
C ARG A 98 -0.88 17.63 6.87
N LEU A 99 -0.52 16.44 7.29
CA LEU A 99 -1.37 15.26 7.17
C LEU A 99 -2.33 15.24 8.35
N VAL A 100 -3.63 15.21 8.10
CA VAL A 100 -4.68 15.26 9.12
C VAL A 100 -5.71 14.15 8.90
N PRO A 101 -6.32 13.57 9.94
CA PRO A 101 -7.38 12.60 9.78
C PRO A 101 -8.66 13.26 9.24
N VAL A 102 -9.45 12.47 8.53
CA VAL A 102 -10.78 12.86 8.05
C VAL A 102 -11.81 12.43 9.08
N LYS A 103 -12.41 13.39 9.79
CA LYS A 103 -13.37 13.12 10.89
C LYS A 103 -14.50 12.17 10.51
N LYS A 104 -15.03 12.28 9.27
CA LYS A 104 -16.12 11.42 8.77
C LYS A 104 -15.72 9.94 8.70
N ALA A 105 -14.43 9.64 8.54
CA ALA A 105 -13.92 8.28 8.42
C ALA A 105 -13.52 7.65 9.77
N ALA A 106 -13.67 8.36 10.89
CA ALA A 106 -13.24 7.87 12.20
C ALA A 106 -13.92 6.54 12.59
N ALA A 107 -15.24 6.43 12.37
CA ALA A 107 -16.00 5.23 12.68
C ALA A 107 -15.57 4.01 11.84
N LEU A 108 -14.93 4.21 10.68
CA LEU A 108 -14.46 3.12 9.84
C LEU A 108 -13.28 2.38 10.49
N LEU A 109 -12.50 3.06 11.33
CA LEU A 109 -11.33 2.49 12.02
C LEU A 109 -11.72 1.41 13.04
N ASP A 110 -12.97 1.45 13.53
CA ASP A 110 -13.50 0.48 14.50
C ASP A 110 -14.26 -0.68 13.82
N CYS A 111 -14.33 -0.68 12.48
CA CYS A 111 -15.03 -1.67 11.67
C CYS A 111 -14.06 -2.39 10.71
N PRO A 112 -13.26 -3.38 11.18
CA PRO A 112 -12.18 -4.00 10.40
C PRO A 112 -12.59 -4.52 9.01
N ALA A 113 -13.75 -5.18 8.91
CA ALA A 113 -14.24 -5.71 7.64
C ALA A 113 -14.63 -4.60 6.65
N GLN A 114 -15.26 -3.52 7.13
CA GLN A 114 -15.61 -2.39 6.27
C GLN A 114 -14.36 -1.60 5.87
N LEU A 115 -13.39 -1.49 6.76
CA LEU A 115 -12.10 -0.86 6.47
C LEU A 115 -11.33 -1.65 5.42
N TRP A 116 -11.27 -2.98 5.53
CA TRP A 116 -10.68 -3.84 4.49
C TRP A 116 -11.31 -3.60 3.13
N MET A 117 -12.65 -3.63 3.04
CA MET A 117 -13.36 -3.36 1.79
C MET A 117 -13.07 -1.97 1.22
N ALA A 118 -13.00 -0.93 2.07
CA ALA A 118 -12.67 0.43 1.63
C ALA A 118 -11.23 0.54 1.10
N LEU A 119 -10.28 -0.13 1.74
CA LEU A 119 -8.88 -0.18 1.30
C LEU A 119 -8.76 -0.92 -0.03
N PHE A 120 -9.40 -2.08 -0.15
CA PHE A 120 -9.44 -2.89 -1.37
C PHE A 120 -10.06 -2.12 -2.54
N GLU A 121 -11.20 -1.46 -2.35
CA GLU A 121 -11.84 -0.67 -3.41
C GLU A 121 -10.99 0.55 -3.81
N SER A 122 -10.30 1.17 -2.85
CA SER A 122 -9.38 2.27 -3.14
C SER A 122 -8.17 1.84 -3.99
N PHE A 123 -7.78 0.57 -3.88
CA PHE A 123 -6.67 -0.03 -4.62
C PHE A 123 -6.97 -0.10 -6.13
N ARG A 124 -8.17 -0.55 -6.53
CA ARG A 124 -8.59 -0.68 -7.94
C ARG A 124 -8.58 0.64 -8.73
N GLY A 125 -8.85 1.76 -8.07
CA GLY A 125 -9.04 3.04 -8.78
C GLY A 125 -7.89 4.06 -8.68
N ARG A 126 -7.16 4.09 -7.55
CA ARG A 126 -6.29 5.25 -7.22
C ARG A 126 -4.87 4.90 -6.82
N LEU A 127 -4.58 3.66 -6.46
CA LEU A 127 -3.31 3.35 -5.82
C LEU A 127 -2.16 3.13 -6.82
N GLY A 128 -2.46 2.65 -8.03
CA GLY A 128 -1.44 2.41 -9.06
C GLY A 128 -0.66 3.64 -9.51
N THR A 129 -1.27 4.83 -9.49
CA THR A 129 -0.57 6.09 -9.81
C THR A 129 0.14 6.69 -8.60
N ALA A 130 -0.34 6.41 -7.38
CA ALA A 130 0.21 6.92 -6.13
C ALA A 130 1.50 6.20 -5.70
N PHE A 131 1.60 4.90 -6.00
CA PHE A 131 2.74 4.06 -5.58
C PHE A 131 3.98 4.16 -6.48
N LEU A 132 3.81 4.68 -7.69
CA LEU A 132 4.88 4.81 -8.68
C LEU A 132 5.08 6.28 -9.08
N PRO A 133 5.61 7.14 -8.19
CA PRO A 133 5.94 8.51 -8.56
C PRO A 133 7.02 8.55 -9.65
N ALA A 134 7.03 9.62 -10.45
CA ALA A 134 8.02 9.80 -11.51
C ALA A 134 9.44 9.80 -10.92
N GLY A 135 10.34 8.98 -11.48
CA GLY A 135 11.75 8.86 -11.07
C GLY A 135 12.14 7.55 -10.38
N TRP A 136 11.18 6.73 -9.95
CA TRP A 136 11.41 5.36 -9.50
C TRP A 136 11.40 4.40 -10.69
N GLY A 137 12.51 4.36 -11.42
CA GLY A 137 12.66 3.57 -12.64
C GLY A 137 11.68 3.99 -13.74
N GLU A 138 12.19 4.31 -14.92
CA GLU A 138 11.37 4.26 -16.14
C GLU A 138 11.05 2.80 -16.50
N SER A 139 10.60 2.01 -15.52
CA SER A 139 10.16 0.65 -15.74
C SER A 139 8.92 0.71 -16.61
N PHE A 140 8.96 0.00 -17.72
CA PHE A 140 7.84 -0.21 -18.62
C PHE A 140 6.54 -0.56 -17.87
N MET A 141 6.68 -1.30 -16.78
CA MET A 141 5.60 -1.72 -15.89
C MET A 141 4.85 -0.57 -15.23
N ARG A 142 5.38 0.67 -15.18
CA ARG A 142 4.67 1.79 -14.55
C ARG A 142 3.37 2.16 -15.26
N ARG A 143 3.36 2.11 -16.59
CA ARG A 143 2.15 2.46 -17.38
C ARG A 143 1.12 1.35 -17.31
N GLU A 144 1.61 0.11 -17.23
CA GLU A 144 0.78 -1.08 -17.31
C GLU A 144 0.45 -1.67 -15.93
N PHE A 145 1.02 -1.13 -14.84
CA PHE A 145 0.79 -1.55 -13.45
C PHE A 145 -0.70 -1.59 -13.10
N ALA A 146 -1.46 -0.56 -13.49
CA ALA A 146 -2.88 -0.51 -13.20
C ALA A 146 -3.64 -1.65 -13.90
N ALA A 147 -3.30 -1.93 -15.17
CA ALA A 147 -3.92 -3.01 -15.94
C ALA A 147 -3.54 -4.40 -15.39
N GLY A 148 -2.26 -4.64 -15.10
CA GLY A 148 -1.79 -5.89 -14.50
C GLY A 148 -2.36 -6.12 -13.09
N ALA A 149 -2.41 -5.07 -12.26
CA ALA A 149 -3.02 -5.14 -10.94
C ALA A 149 -4.53 -5.42 -11.02
N ASP A 150 -5.27 -4.73 -11.90
CA ASP A 150 -6.70 -4.95 -12.08
C ASP A 150 -7.02 -6.36 -12.58
N ALA A 151 -6.21 -6.91 -13.49
CA ALA A 151 -6.35 -8.27 -13.98
C ALA A 151 -6.20 -9.28 -12.83
N VAL A 152 -5.14 -9.15 -12.04
CA VAL A 152 -4.89 -9.97 -10.84
C VAL A 152 -6.04 -9.87 -9.83
N LEU A 153 -6.47 -8.66 -9.47
CA LEU A 153 -7.56 -8.46 -8.52
C LEU A 153 -8.88 -9.01 -9.04
N HIS A 154 -9.15 -8.88 -10.34
CA HIS A 154 -10.36 -9.40 -10.96
C HIS A 154 -10.39 -10.92 -10.90
N ALA A 155 -9.27 -11.60 -11.19
CA ALA A 155 -9.18 -13.05 -11.06
C ALA A 155 -9.29 -13.51 -9.60
N LEU A 156 -8.64 -12.82 -8.67
CA LEU A 156 -8.75 -13.10 -7.23
C LEU A 156 -10.21 -12.95 -6.74
N HIS A 157 -10.93 -11.94 -7.21
CA HIS A 157 -12.31 -11.71 -6.80
C HIS A 157 -13.30 -12.70 -7.45
N GLY A 158 -13.08 -13.07 -8.72
CA GLY A 158 -14.00 -13.93 -9.48
C GLY A 158 -13.91 -15.41 -9.13
N ARG A 159 -12.75 -15.90 -8.65
CA ARG A 159 -12.51 -17.34 -8.48
C ARG A 159 -12.89 -17.89 -7.11
N GLY A 160 -13.10 -17.06 -6.09
CA GLY A 160 -13.59 -17.49 -4.77
C GLY A 160 -12.76 -18.61 -4.10
N GLY A 161 -11.46 -18.70 -4.39
CA GLY A 161 -10.58 -19.77 -3.93
C GLY A 161 -9.10 -19.42 -4.04
N MET A 162 -8.23 -20.33 -3.62
CA MET A 162 -6.77 -20.18 -3.72
C MET A 162 -6.34 -20.08 -5.20
N VAL A 163 -5.59 -19.04 -5.54
CA VAL A 163 -4.93 -18.90 -6.84
C VAL A 163 -3.43 -19.03 -6.62
N ALA A 164 -2.77 -19.82 -7.46
CA ALA A 164 -1.34 -20.04 -7.35
C ALA A 164 -0.57 -18.77 -7.77
N LEU A 165 0.55 -18.49 -7.11
CA LEU A 165 1.27 -17.22 -7.29
C LEU A 165 1.84 -17.07 -8.71
N ASP A 166 2.31 -18.18 -9.29
CA ASP A 166 2.72 -18.27 -10.68
C ASP A 166 1.58 -17.89 -11.64
N GLU A 167 0.38 -18.40 -11.39
CA GLU A 167 -0.79 -18.05 -12.20
C GLU A 167 -1.18 -16.56 -12.07
N LEU A 168 -1.02 -15.97 -10.89
CA LEU A 168 -1.21 -14.52 -10.70
C LEU A 168 -0.11 -13.71 -11.40
N CYS A 169 1.13 -14.19 -11.41
CA CYS A 169 2.23 -13.56 -12.12
C CYS A 169 2.01 -13.58 -13.63
N ASP A 170 1.59 -14.72 -14.19
CA ASP A 170 1.27 -14.85 -15.61
C ASP A 170 0.10 -13.94 -15.99
N LEU A 171 -0.95 -13.86 -15.16
CA LEU A 171 -2.08 -12.98 -15.43
C LEU A 171 -1.72 -11.49 -15.32
N ALA A 172 -0.86 -11.12 -14.37
CA ALA A 172 -0.33 -9.77 -14.28
C ALA A 172 0.48 -9.41 -15.54
N TRP A 173 1.27 -10.37 -16.03
CA TRP A 173 2.07 -10.24 -17.23
C TRP A 173 1.22 -10.09 -18.49
N ASP A 174 0.23 -10.96 -18.68
CA ASP A 174 -0.73 -10.89 -19.80
C ASP A 174 -1.55 -9.60 -19.78
N GLY A 175 -1.96 -9.13 -18.59
CA GLY A 175 -2.65 -7.85 -18.44
C GLY A 175 -1.78 -6.66 -18.87
N CYS A 176 -0.48 -6.73 -18.61
CA CYS A 176 0.49 -5.76 -19.09
C CYS A 176 0.72 -5.85 -20.61
N ASP A 177 0.83 -7.06 -21.16
CA ASP A 177 1.08 -7.32 -22.59
C ASP A 177 -0.14 -7.01 -23.47
N GLY A 178 -1.37 -7.25 -23.00
CA GLY A 178 -2.60 -6.90 -23.72
C GLY A 178 -2.80 -5.39 -23.88
N ALA A 179 -2.44 -4.60 -22.86
CA ALA A 179 -2.46 -3.14 -22.92
C ALA A 179 -1.36 -2.55 -23.85
N LEU A 180 -0.31 -3.34 -24.07
CA LEU A 180 0.82 -3.08 -24.96
C LEU A 180 0.45 -3.23 -26.44
N GLN A 181 -0.29 -4.29 -26.78
CA GLN A 181 -0.68 -4.64 -28.15
C GLN A 181 -1.90 -3.86 -28.67
N ALA A 182 -2.71 -3.27 -27.80
CA ALA A 182 -3.87 -2.45 -28.16
C ALA A 182 -3.50 -1.01 -28.57
N ARG A 183 -2.23 -0.74 -28.88
CA ARG A 183 -1.67 0.56 -29.29
C ARG A 183 -1.04 0.46 -30.67
#